data_AF-A0A2R6G900-F1
#
_entry.id   AF-A0A2R6G900-F1
#
_cell.length_a   1.000
_cell.length_b   1.000
_cell.length_c   1.000
_cell.angle_alpha   90.00
_cell.angle_beta   90.00
_cell.angle_gamma   90.00
#
_symmetry.space_group_name_H-M   'P 1'
#
loop_
_entity.id
_entity.type
_entity.pdbx_description
1 polymer ?
#
loop_
_entity_poly.entity_id
_entity_poly.type
_entity_poly.pdbx_seq_one_letter_code
_entity_poly.pdbx_strand_id
1 'polypeptide(L)'
;MQPTPYLYATFYAMFDLGFGAADLDCVASEHFDDHPYATKLAYRPVEESVESFDSLELFCRQGPDGLAVEVDAGDADPADRLETVVTTADRREICEQFRELLAAVSP
;
A
#
# COMPACT_ATOMS: atom_id res chain seq x y z
N MET A 1 -7.06 -18.39 6.63
CA MET A 1 -7.52 -17.07 7.12
C MET A 1 -8.08 -16.34 5.93
N GLN A 2 -9.31 -15.82 6.01
CA GLN A 2 -9.79 -14.90 4.98
C GLN A 2 -9.08 -13.55 5.19
N PRO A 3 -8.61 -12.89 4.12
CA PRO A 3 -8.05 -11.55 4.23
C PRO A 3 -9.08 -10.61 4.86
N THR A 4 -8.62 -9.67 5.68
CA THR A 4 -9.51 -8.68 6.28
C THR A 4 -10.16 -7.82 5.18
N PRO A 5 -11.38 -7.32 5.39
CA PRO A 5 -12.07 -6.52 4.38
C PRO A 5 -11.24 -5.31 3.94
N TYR A 6 -10.42 -4.73 4.84
CA TYR A 6 -9.53 -3.62 4.56
C TYR A 6 -8.37 -4.02 3.64
N LEU A 7 -7.70 -5.16 3.92
CA LEU A 7 -6.60 -5.63 3.07
C LEU A 7 -7.07 -5.91 1.63
N TYR A 8 -8.25 -6.54 1.50
CA TYR A 8 -8.81 -6.81 0.18
C TYR A 8 -9.20 -5.50 -0.53
N ALA A 9 -9.88 -4.58 0.16
CA ALA A 9 -10.26 -3.29 -0.42
C ALA A 9 -9.03 -2.45 -0.84
N THR A 10 -7.98 -2.40 0.00
CA THR A 10 -6.70 -1.77 -0.33
C THR A 10 -6.05 -2.41 -1.55
N PHE A 11 -6.04 -3.75 -1.60
CA PHE A 11 -5.48 -4.46 -2.75
C PHE A 11 -6.19 -4.07 -4.05
N TYR A 12 -7.52 -3.99 -4.04
CA TYR A 12 -8.28 -3.61 -5.23
C TYR A 12 -8.25 -2.11 -5.56
N ALA A 13 -8.08 -1.24 -4.56
CA ALA A 13 -7.98 0.19 -4.77
C ALA A 13 -6.78 0.57 -5.65
N MET A 14 -5.67 -0.18 -5.58
CA MET A 14 -4.48 0.10 -6.40
C MET A 14 -4.75 -0.08 -7.89
N PHE A 15 -5.61 -1.03 -8.29
CA PHE A 15 -6.00 -1.16 -9.70
C PHE A 15 -6.84 0.02 -10.18
N ASP A 16 -7.73 0.54 -9.33
CA ASP A 16 -8.51 1.75 -9.64
C ASP A 16 -7.64 3.01 -9.71
N LEU A 17 -6.41 2.95 -9.18
CA LEU A 17 -5.39 4.01 -9.28
C LEU A 17 -4.44 3.83 -10.47
N GLY A 18 -4.60 2.79 -11.27
CA GLY A 18 -3.77 2.55 -12.45
C GLY A 18 -2.52 1.69 -12.20
N PHE A 19 -2.48 0.94 -11.08
CA PHE A 19 -1.43 -0.03 -10.79
C PHE A 19 -1.87 -1.47 -11.06
N GLY A 20 -0.94 -2.31 -11.53
CA GLY A 20 -1.12 -3.76 -11.66
C GLY A 20 -0.40 -4.51 -10.56
N ALA A 21 -1.03 -5.53 -9.98
CA ALA A 21 -0.38 -6.39 -9.00
C ALA A 21 0.79 -7.17 -9.63
N ALA A 22 1.95 -7.11 -8.97
CA ALA A 22 3.16 -7.79 -9.35
C ALA A 22 3.48 -8.97 -8.44
N ASP A 23 3.30 -8.80 -7.12
CA ASP A 23 3.58 -9.85 -6.14
C ASP A 23 2.75 -9.67 -4.85
N LEU A 24 2.57 -10.77 -4.11
CA LEU A 24 1.95 -10.79 -2.79
C LEU A 24 2.66 -11.82 -1.92
N ASP A 25 3.28 -11.36 -0.84
CA ASP A 25 4.04 -12.23 0.06
C ASP A 25 3.87 -11.86 1.53
N CYS A 26 4.25 -12.77 2.42
CA CYS A 26 4.38 -12.54 3.86
C CYS A 26 5.88 -12.42 4.18
N VAL A 27 6.33 -11.20 4.46
CA VAL A 27 7.75 -10.89 4.69
C VAL A 27 8.02 -10.65 6.16
N ALA A 28 9.26 -10.90 6.61
CA ALA A 28 9.70 -10.44 7.93
C ALA A 28 9.59 -8.92 7.97
N SER A 29 8.96 -8.37 9.01
CA SER A 29 8.74 -6.94 9.08
C SER A 29 9.95 -6.23 9.68
N GLU A 30 10.55 -5.35 8.91
CA GLU A 30 11.40 -4.25 9.40
C GLU A 30 10.60 -2.94 9.52
N HIS A 31 9.30 -3.00 9.21
CA HIS A 31 8.36 -1.88 9.05
C HIS A 31 7.45 -1.69 10.28
N PHE A 32 7.22 -2.78 11.03
CA PHE A 32 6.36 -2.77 12.22
C PHE A 32 7.13 -3.37 13.41
N ASP A 33 7.66 -2.52 14.29
CA ASP A 33 8.47 -2.94 15.46
C ASP A 33 7.75 -3.95 16.38
N ASP A 34 6.41 -3.95 16.38
CA ASP A 34 5.56 -4.78 17.21
C ASP A 34 4.99 -6.01 16.48
N HIS A 35 5.43 -6.27 15.25
CA HIS A 35 4.99 -7.44 14.48
C HIS A 35 6.14 -8.09 13.70
N PRO A 36 6.39 -9.40 13.87
CA PRO A 36 7.50 -10.06 13.19
C PRO A 36 7.30 -10.21 11.68
N TYR A 37 6.07 -10.02 11.17
CA TYR A 37 5.75 -10.21 9.75
C TYR A 37 4.75 -9.15 9.26
N ALA A 38 4.85 -8.80 7.97
CA ALA A 38 3.93 -7.93 7.25
C ALA A 38 3.45 -8.63 5.97
N THR A 39 2.24 -8.29 5.54
CA THR A 39 1.78 -8.65 4.19
C THR A 39 2.33 -7.61 3.21
N LYS A 40 3.20 -8.03 2.30
CA LYS A 40 3.72 -7.18 1.23
C LYS A 40 2.81 -7.31 0.00
N LEU A 41 2.34 -6.18 -0.51
CA LEU A 41 1.64 -6.06 -1.79
C LEU A 41 2.52 -5.25 -2.74
N ALA A 42 3.05 -5.88 -3.79
CA ALA A 42 3.89 -5.20 -4.77
C ALA A 42 3.12 -4.92 -6.04
N TYR A 43 3.35 -3.74 -6.62
CA TYR A 43 2.64 -3.23 -7.78
C TYR A 43 3.59 -2.59 -8.78
N ARG A 44 3.14 -2.55 -10.04
CA ARG A 44 3.79 -1.82 -11.14
C ARG A 44 2.81 -0.84 -11.77
N PRO A 45 3.28 0.31 -12.25
CA PRO A 45 2.41 1.21 -13.02
C PRO A 45 1.89 0.50 -14.27
N VAL A 46 0.61 0.69 -14.59
CA VAL A 46 0.03 0.20 -15.86
C VAL A 46 -0.69 1.31 -16.65
N GLU A 47 -0.98 2.44 -16.01
CA GLU A 47 -1.57 3.63 -16.65
C GLU A 47 -0.60 4.82 -16.64
N GLU A 48 -0.78 5.71 -17.62
CA GLU A 48 0.03 6.93 -17.79
C GLU A 48 -0.01 7.82 -16.53
N SER A 49 -1.13 7.85 -15.80
CA SER A 49 -1.29 8.67 -14.60
C SER A 49 -0.36 8.29 -13.43
N VAL A 50 0.27 7.12 -13.49
CA VAL A 50 1.19 6.62 -12.47
C VAL A 50 2.53 6.18 -13.06
N GLU A 51 2.84 6.55 -14.31
CA GLU A 51 4.08 6.14 -14.99
C GLU A 51 5.36 6.67 -14.33
N SER A 52 5.25 7.72 -13.50
CA SER A 52 6.35 8.31 -12.75
C SER A 52 6.89 7.39 -11.64
N PHE A 53 6.15 6.33 -11.28
CA PHE A 53 6.57 5.35 -10.28
C PHE A 53 7.14 4.11 -10.96
N ASP A 54 8.38 3.73 -10.68
CA ASP A 54 8.94 2.46 -11.21
C ASP A 54 8.27 1.23 -10.57
N SER A 55 7.94 1.33 -9.28
CA SER A 55 7.20 0.32 -8.54
C SER A 55 6.53 0.94 -7.31
N LEU A 56 5.55 0.23 -6.75
CA LEU A 56 4.91 0.59 -5.49
C LEU A 56 4.79 -0.65 -4.62
N GLU A 57 5.28 -0.59 -3.39
CA GLU A 57 5.17 -1.66 -2.40
C GLU A 57 4.39 -1.16 -1.19
N LEU A 58 3.39 -1.94 -0.78
CA LEU A 58 2.61 -1.69 0.43
C LEU A 58 2.93 -2.78 1.44
N PHE A 59 3.38 -2.38 2.62
CA PHE A 59 3.56 -3.28 3.76
C PHE A 59 2.38 -3.11 4.70
N CYS A 60 1.56 -4.16 4.79
CA CYS A 60 0.28 -4.11 5.47
C CYS A 60 0.31 -4.95 6.75
N ARG A 61 -0.23 -4.38 7.82
CA ARG A 61 -0.45 -5.07 9.10
C ARG A 61 -1.86 -4.80 9.60
N GLN A 62 -2.57 -5.88 9.95
CA GLN A 62 -3.87 -5.76 10.57
C GLN A 62 -3.72 -5.33 12.04
N GLY A 63 -4.25 -4.16 12.38
CA GLY A 63 -4.39 -3.66 13.74
C GLY A 63 -5.83 -3.74 14.27
N PRO A 64 -6.05 -3.38 15.55
CA PRO A 64 -7.37 -3.32 16.16
C PRO A 64 -8.29 -2.25 15.52
N ASP A 65 -7.70 -1.16 15.03
CA ASP A 65 -8.45 0.00 14.53
C ASP A 65 -8.53 0.06 13.00
N GLY A 66 -7.86 -0.85 12.29
CA GLY A 66 -7.76 -0.80 10.84
C GLY A 66 -6.58 -1.58 10.30
N LEU A 67 -6.22 -1.32 9.05
CA LEU A 67 -5.02 -1.84 8.40
C LEU A 67 -3.95 -0.75 8.40
N ALA A 68 -2.88 -0.93 9.17
CA ALA A 68 -1.70 -0.09 9.04
C ALA A 68 -1.00 -0.44 7.73
N VAL A 69 -0.62 0.58 6.96
CA VAL A 69 0.03 0.45 5.67
C VAL A 69 1.23 1.39 5.62
N GLU A 70 2.40 0.83 5.40
CA GLU A 70 3.60 1.59 5.03
C GLU A 70 3.79 1.49 3.51
N VAL A 71 4.09 2.62 2.88
CA VAL A 71 4.19 2.78 1.42
C VAL A 71 5.65 3.04 1.05
N ASP A 72 6.16 2.21 0.16
CA ASP A 72 7.48 2.37 -0.45
C ASP A 72 7.32 2.53 -1.97
N ALA A 73 7.80 3.65 -2.50
CA ALA A 73 7.65 4.05 -3.89
C ALA A 73 8.92 3.80 -4.73
N GLY A 74 9.69 2.74 -4.43
CA GLY A 74 10.75 2.19 -5.27
C GLY A 74 12.07 2.98 -5.28
N ASP A 75 12.01 4.29 -5.50
CA ASP A 75 13.16 5.22 -5.48
C ASP A 75 13.20 6.12 -4.24
N ALA A 76 12.25 5.94 -3.32
CA ALA A 76 12.20 6.67 -2.06
C ALA A 76 13.35 6.23 -1.15
N ASP A 77 14.03 7.19 -0.50
CA ASP A 77 14.91 6.86 0.63
C ASP A 77 14.05 6.10 1.67
N PRO A 78 14.57 5.09 2.38
CA PRO A 78 13.85 4.47 3.50
C PRO A 78 13.29 5.48 4.51
N ALA A 79 13.88 6.68 4.61
CA ALA A 79 13.37 7.79 5.42
C ALA A 79 12.11 8.48 4.85
N ASP A 80 11.84 8.34 3.55
CA ASP A 80 10.70 8.94 2.84
C ASP A 80 9.49 7.99 2.74
N ARG A 81 9.55 6.85 3.43
CA ARG A 81 8.42 5.93 3.53
C ARG A 81 7.25 6.60 4.23
N LEU A 82 6.07 6.49 3.62
CA LEU A 82 4.85 7.08 4.17
C LEU A 82 4.02 6.02 4.88
N GLU A 83 3.46 6.40 6.01
CA GLU A 83 2.57 5.54 6.78
C GLU A 83 1.14 6.04 6.69
N THR A 84 0.20 5.10 6.67
CA THR A 84 -1.22 5.40 6.77
C THR A 84 -2.00 4.28 7.44
N VAL A 85 -3.23 4.58 7.84
CA VAL A 85 -4.14 3.58 8.40
C VAL A 85 -5.44 3.58 7.60
N VAL A 86 -5.79 2.42 7.04
CA VAL A 86 -7.05 2.20 6.34
C VAL A 86 -8.08 1.68 7.34
N THR A 87 -9.11 2.46 7.59
CA THR A 87 -10.17 2.18 8.58
C THR A 87 -11.53 1.90 7.95
N THR A 88 -11.59 1.91 6.62
CA THR A 88 -12.78 1.71 5.80
C THR A 88 -12.54 0.60 4.79
N ALA A 89 -13.61 -0.06 4.34
CA ALA A 89 -13.56 -0.96 3.19
C ALA A 89 -14.18 -0.32 1.94
N ASP A 90 -14.56 0.97 2.01
CA ASP A 90 -15.02 1.71 0.85
C ASP A 90 -13.82 2.01 -0.07
N ARG A 91 -13.82 1.38 -1.24
CA ARG A 91 -12.74 1.49 -2.20
C ARG A 91 -12.53 2.92 -2.70
N ARG A 92 -13.59 3.74 -2.77
CA ARG A 92 -13.48 5.13 -3.22
C ARG A 92 -12.70 5.96 -2.19
N GLU A 93 -13.04 5.82 -0.91
CA GLU A 93 -12.35 6.52 0.18
C GLU A 93 -10.87 6.11 0.24
N ILE A 94 -10.59 4.81 0.06
CA ILE A 94 -9.20 4.31 -0.02
C ILE A 94 -8.47 4.93 -1.21
N CYS A 95 -9.07 4.97 -2.40
CA CYS A 95 -8.45 5.62 -3.56
C CYS A 95 -8.18 7.11 -3.31
N GLU A 96 -9.09 7.84 -2.66
CA GLU A 96 -8.87 9.24 -2.31
C GLU A 96 -7.69 9.41 -1.35
N GLN A 97 -7.63 8.60 -0.28
CA GLN A 97 -6.53 8.57 0.68
C GLN A 97 -5.18 8.25 0.01
N PHE A 98 -5.12 7.22 -0.84
CA PHE A 98 -3.88 6.84 -1.51
C PHE A 98 -3.47 7.82 -2.61
N ARG A 99 -4.39 8.53 -3.27
CA ARG A 99 -4.02 9.61 -4.20
C ARG A 99 -3.29 10.74 -3.48
N GLU A 100 -3.76 11.13 -2.30
CA GLU A 100 -3.10 12.15 -1.49
C GLU A 100 -1.71 11.71 -1.03
N LEU A 101 -1.58 10.46 -0.59
CA LEU A 101 -0.28 9.87 -0.24
C LEU A 101 0.68 9.85 -1.42
N LEU A 102 0.26 9.29 -2.56
CA LEU A 102 1.10 9.16 -3.75
C LEU A 102 1.50 10.52 -4.33
N ALA A 103 0.62 11.53 -4.25
CA ALA A 103 0.97 12.89 -4.65
C ALA A 103 2.06 13.51 -3.78
N ALA A 104 2.24 13.06 -2.54
CA ALA A 104 3.30 13.53 -1.65
C ALA A 104 4.68 12.89 -1.92
N VAL A 105 4.71 11.72 -2.58
CA VAL A 105 5.95 10.98 -2.93
C VAL A 105 6.21 10.87 -4.42
N SER A 106 5.39 11.50 -5.26
CA SER A 106 5.66 11.56 -6.69
C SER A 106 7.02 12.24 -6.91
N PRO A 107 7.97 11.57 -7.58
CA PRO A 107 9.29 12.14 -7.87
C PRO A 107 9.25 13.37 -8.78
#